data_AF-A0A8S1H308-F1
#
_entry.id   AF-A0A8S1H308-F1
#
_cell.length_a   1.000
_cell.length_b   1.000
_cell.length_c   1.000
_cell.angle_alpha   90.00
_cell.angle_beta   90.00
_cell.angle_gamma   90.00
#
_symmetry.space_group_name_H-M   'P 1'
#
loop_
_entity.id
_entity.type
_entity.pdbx_description
1 polymer ?
#
loop_
_entity_poly.entity_id
_entity_poly.type
_entity_poly.pdbx_seq_one_letter_code
_entity_poly.pdbx_strand_id
1 'polypeptide(L)'
;MPAICEFTATSKIRKIDVHAHVLPKNIPDFEKRFGYGGFVRLDHKQDGTTHMMKDGKLFRVVEPNCFDTATRIADMDRAHVNVQCLSTVPVMFCYGAKPEDTEIVSRFVNDDLLAECQKHPDRLVPLEKTMKYIVG
;
A
#
# COMPACT_ATOMS: atom_id res chain seq x y z
N MET A 1 -18.48 11.07 -17.50
CA MET A 1 -17.55 9.95 -17.72
C MET A 1 -16.21 10.39 -17.14
N PRO A 2 -15.59 9.67 -16.19
CA PRO A 2 -14.27 10.07 -15.73
C PRO A 2 -13.32 9.93 -16.92
N ALA A 3 -12.50 10.96 -17.14
CA ALA A 3 -11.52 10.97 -18.20
C ALA A 3 -10.64 9.73 -18.05
N ILE A 4 -10.63 8.91 -19.10
CA ILE A 4 -9.62 7.87 -19.28
C ILE A 4 -8.30 8.64 -19.21
N CYS A 5 -7.42 8.34 -18.24
CA CYS A 5 -6.15 9.07 -18.08
C CYS A 5 -5.43 9.10 -19.43
N GLU A 6 -5.33 10.29 -20.03
CA GLU A 6 -4.54 10.51 -21.23
C GLU A 6 -3.10 10.74 -20.80
N PHE A 7 -2.20 9.90 -21.31
CA PHE A 7 -0.79 9.88 -20.94
C PHE A 7 0.07 10.52 -22.04
N THR A 8 1.02 11.36 -21.65
CA THR A 8 2.09 11.84 -22.54
C THR A 8 3.39 11.11 -22.20
N ALA A 9 3.89 10.27 -23.12
CA ALA A 9 5.09 9.46 -22.89
C ALA A 9 6.39 10.25 -23.11
N THR A 10 7.37 10.09 -22.23
CA THR A 10 8.74 10.65 -22.34
C THR A 10 9.74 9.70 -23.01
N SER A 11 9.36 8.45 -23.33
CA SER A 11 10.19 7.40 -23.94
C SER A 11 9.40 6.61 -25.00
N LYS A 12 10.09 6.12 -26.06
CA LYS A 12 9.51 5.27 -27.11
C LYS A 12 9.13 3.86 -26.63
N ILE A 13 9.67 3.40 -25.50
CA ILE A 13 9.35 2.10 -24.87
C ILE A 13 8.74 2.36 -23.50
N ARG A 14 7.52 1.88 -23.27
CA ARG A 14 6.82 1.95 -21.98
C ARG A 14 7.28 0.82 -21.07
N LYS A 15 7.90 1.15 -19.93
CA LYS A 15 8.25 0.20 -18.86
C LYS A 15 7.13 0.19 -17.83
N ILE A 16 6.46 -0.96 -17.70
CA ILE A 16 5.40 -1.20 -16.73
C ILE A 16 5.92 -2.22 -15.72
N ASP A 17 5.84 -1.86 -14.44
CA ASP A 17 6.14 -2.76 -13.34
C ASP A 17 4.83 -3.21 -12.70
N VAL A 18 4.63 -4.52 -12.66
CA VAL A 18 3.37 -5.14 -12.17
C VAL A 18 3.52 -5.78 -10.80
N HIS A 19 4.70 -5.69 -10.18
CA HIS A 19 4.98 -6.30 -8.89
C HIS A 19 5.66 -5.30 -7.96
N ALA A 20 4.84 -4.40 -7.42
CA ALA A 20 5.28 -3.44 -6.42
C ALA A 20 4.31 -3.43 -5.23
N HIS A 21 4.88 -3.18 -4.05
CA HIS A 21 4.13 -3.12 -2.80
C HIS A 21 4.20 -1.74 -2.17
N VAL A 22 3.09 -1.34 -1.56
CA VAL A 22 2.96 -0.15 -0.70
C VAL A 22 2.33 -0.50 0.64
N LEU A 23 2.58 0.38 1.61
CA LEU A 23 2.10 0.30 2.98
C LEU A 23 1.40 1.62 3.30
N PRO A 24 0.22 1.61 3.95
CA PRO A 24 -0.38 2.83 4.44
C PRO A 24 0.57 3.57 5.37
N LYS A 25 0.70 4.90 5.18
CA LYS A 25 1.62 5.71 6.00
C LYS A 25 1.25 5.65 7.47
N ASN A 26 -0.04 5.65 7.79
CA ASN A 26 -0.53 5.51 9.15
C ASN A 26 -1.45 4.28 9.20
N ILE A 27 -1.30 3.45 10.23
CA ILE A 27 -2.16 2.27 10.43
C ILE A 27 -2.87 2.44 11.77
N PRO A 28 -4.21 2.33 11.83
CA PRO A 28 -4.95 2.29 13.08
C PRO A 28 -4.41 1.20 14.02
N ASP A 29 -4.48 1.43 15.32
CA ASP A 29 -4.13 0.42 16.31
C ASP A 29 -5.18 -0.69 16.34
N PHE A 30 -5.09 -1.60 15.36
CA PHE A 30 -6.03 -2.71 15.18
C PHE A 30 -5.95 -3.71 16.31
N GLU A 31 -4.77 -3.93 16.89
CA GLU A 31 -4.60 -4.76 18.08
C GLU A 31 -5.44 -4.23 19.25
N LYS A 32 -5.35 -2.93 19.54
CA LYS A 32 -6.19 -2.29 20.56
C LYS A 32 -7.67 -2.30 20.20
N ARG A 33 -8.00 -2.07 18.92
CA ARG A 33 -9.39 -2.01 18.44
C ARG A 33 -10.11 -3.35 18.53
N PHE A 34 -9.43 -4.44 18.17
CA PHE A 34 -10.03 -5.77 18.11
C PHE A 34 -9.81 -6.59 19.38
N GLY A 35 -8.86 -6.19 20.24
CA GLY A 35 -8.62 -6.80 21.54
C GLY A 35 -7.74 -8.05 21.50
N TYR A 36 -7.01 -8.28 20.41
CA TYR A 36 -6.03 -9.38 20.28
C TYR A 36 -4.90 -9.00 19.32
N GLY A 37 -3.76 -9.68 19.45
CA GLY A 37 -2.56 -9.46 18.65
C GLY A 37 -2.67 -9.93 17.19
N GLY A 38 -1.57 -9.86 16.47
CA GLY A 38 -1.45 -10.31 15.08
C GLY A 38 -1.46 -9.18 14.04
N PHE A 39 -1.59 -7.92 14.48
CA PHE A 39 -1.65 -6.74 13.62
C PHE A 39 -0.36 -5.94 13.70
N VAL A 40 -0.03 -5.25 12.60
CA VAL A 40 1.13 -4.36 12.56
C VAL A 40 0.78 -2.96 13.02
N ARG A 41 1.75 -2.29 13.61
CA ARG A 41 1.74 -0.86 13.93
C ARG A 41 3.00 -0.23 13.36
N LEU A 42 2.93 1.06 13.05
CA LEU A 42 4.05 1.82 12.53
C LEU A 42 4.60 2.77 13.58
N ASP A 43 5.91 2.79 13.70
CA ASP A 43 6.68 3.64 14.60
C ASP A 43 7.69 4.42 13.75
N HIS A 44 7.29 5.64 13.36
CA HIS A 44 8.07 6.52 12.51
C HIS A 44 9.25 7.13 13.28
N LYS A 45 10.46 7.02 12.71
CA LYS A 45 11.69 7.49 13.33
C LYS A 45 12.10 8.86 12.78
N GLN A 46 12.93 9.55 13.57
CA GLN A 46 13.42 10.88 13.22
C GLN A 46 14.37 10.86 12.02
N ASP A 47 15.02 9.73 11.76
CA ASP A 47 15.90 9.52 10.60
C ASP A 47 15.13 9.26 9.29
N GLY A 48 13.78 9.26 9.34
CA GLY A 48 12.91 9.03 8.20
C GLY A 48 12.54 7.56 7.98
N THR A 49 13.21 6.62 8.64
CA THR A 49 12.82 5.20 8.59
C THR A 49 11.53 4.97 9.38
N THR A 50 10.86 3.86 9.10
CA THR A 50 9.68 3.45 9.86
C THR A 50 9.84 2.02 10.34
N HIS A 51 9.70 1.82 11.65
CA HIS A 51 9.70 0.52 12.27
C HIS A 51 8.29 -0.06 12.20
N MET A 52 8.14 -1.16 11.48
CA MET A 52 6.93 -1.97 11.48
C MET A 52 7.00 -2.92 12.68
N MET A 53 6.12 -2.72 13.63
CA MET A 53 6.05 -3.47 14.88
C MET A 53 4.88 -4.44 14.82
N LYS A 54 5.05 -5.67 15.30
CA LYS A 54 3.99 -6.68 15.40
C LYS A 54 4.13 -7.42 16.72
N ASP A 55 3.05 -7.50 17.51
CA ASP A 55 3.05 -8.18 18.82
C ASP A 55 4.19 -7.70 19.73
N GLY A 56 4.42 -6.38 19.77
CA GLY A 56 5.48 -5.73 20.55
C GLY A 56 6.92 -5.93 20.03
N LYS A 57 7.12 -6.65 18.91
CA LYS A 57 8.44 -6.93 18.34
C LYS A 57 8.65 -6.19 17.03
N LEU A 58 9.91 -5.85 16.75
CA LEU A 58 10.30 -5.34 15.44
C LEU A 58 10.10 -6.45 14.40
N PHE A 59 9.24 -6.18 13.42
CA PHE A 59 8.99 -7.07 12.30
C PHE A 59 9.88 -6.73 11.11
N ARG A 60 9.92 -5.44 10.73
CA ARG A 60 10.72 -4.94 9.60
C ARG A 60 10.96 -3.44 9.71
N VAL A 61 12.12 -2.97 9.28
CA VAL A 61 12.36 -1.54 9.01
C VAL A 61 12.01 -1.27 7.55
N VAL A 62 11.23 -0.22 7.29
CA VAL A 62 10.84 0.20 5.94
C VAL A 62 11.25 1.64 5.67
N GLU A 63 11.60 1.89 4.42
CA GLU A 63 12.03 3.18 3.91
C GLU A 63 10.83 4.00 3.42
N PRO A 64 10.98 5.33 3.27
CA PRO A 64 9.90 6.21 2.82
C PRO A 64 9.21 5.77 1.53
N ASN A 65 9.94 5.18 0.56
CA ASN A 65 9.33 4.73 -0.68
C ASN A 65 8.25 3.65 -0.51
N CYS A 66 8.19 2.97 0.64
CA CYS A 66 7.10 2.03 0.96
C CYS A 66 5.76 2.73 1.24
N PHE A 67 5.74 3.99 1.68
CA PHE A 67 4.53 4.67 2.16
C PHE A 67 4.41 6.16 1.74
N ASP A 68 5.43 6.71 1.09
CA ASP A 68 5.47 8.07 0.58
C ASP A 68 5.45 8.08 -0.94
N THR A 69 4.32 8.49 -1.51
CA THR A 69 4.07 8.47 -2.95
C THR A 69 5.03 9.39 -3.72
N ALA A 70 5.40 10.55 -3.16
CA ALA A 70 6.35 11.45 -3.82
C ALA A 70 7.74 10.81 -3.97
N THR A 71 8.24 10.18 -2.90
CA THR A 71 9.50 9.41 -2.94
C THR A 71 9.43 8.29 -3.96
N ARG A 72 8.29 7.58 -4.03
CA ARG A 72 8.08 6.51 -5.02
C ARG A 72 8.11 7.00 -6.46
N ILE A 73 7.46 8.12 -6.78
CA ILE A 73 7.48 8.68 -8.13
C ILE A 73 8.93 9.05 -8.52
N ALA A 74 9.69 9.65 -7.61
CA ALA A 74 11.11 9.93 -7.84
C ALA A 74 11.93 8.65 -8.08
N ASP A 75 11.68 7.57 -7.33
CA ASP A 75 12.29 6.25 -7.56
C ASP A 75 11.94 5.70 -8.96
N MET A 76 10.66 5.76 -9.34
CA MET A 76 10.18 5.32 -10.65
C MET A 76 10.86 6.09 -11.78
N ASP A 77 11.00 7.41 -11.65
CA ASP A 77 11.65 8.25 -12.66
C ASP A 77 13.13 7.90 -12.81
N ARG A 78 13.85 7.69 -11.70
CA ARG A 78 15.25 7.23 -11.70
C ARG A 78 15.40 5.84 -12.32
N ALA A 79 14.43 4.95 -12.12
CA ALA A 79 14.43 3.60 -12.68
C ALA A 79 13.82 3.53 -14.10
N HIS A 80 13.42 4.67 -14.67
CA HIS A 80 12.71 4.79 -15.95
C HIS A 80 11.45 3.92 -16.02
N VAL A 81 10.73 3.76 -14.92
CA VAL A 81 9.45 3.04 -14.82
C VAL A 81 8.31 4.02 -15.08
N ASN A 82 7.52 3.77 -16.13
CA ASN A 82 6.44 4.67 -16.52
C ASN A 82 5.17 4.41 -15.70
N VAL A 83 4.84 3.15 -15.43
CA VAL A 83 3.64 2.80 -14.67
C VAL A 83 3.96 1.71 -13.66
N GLN A 84 3.43 1.83 -12.44
CA GLN A 84 3.47 0.77 -11.43
C GLN A 84 2.05 0.30 -11.09
N CYS A 85 1.84 -1.02 -11.13
CA CYS A 85 0.71 -1.67 -10.48
C CYS A 85 1.08 -1.91 -9.01
N LEU A 86 0.35 -1.29 -8.09
CA LEU A 86 0.64 -1.31 -6.67
C LEU A 86 -0.32 -2.23 -5.94
N SER A 87 0.21 -3.06 -5.05
CA SER A 87 -0.58 -3.87 -4.11
C SER A 87 -0.14 -3.58 -2.68
N THR A 88 -0.97 -3.95 -1.70
CA THR A 88 -0.54 -3.86 -0.30
C THR A 88 0.60 -4.83 0.02
N VAL A 89 1.41 -4.51 1.03
CA VAL A 89 2.38 -5.47 1.57
C VAL A 89 1.68 -6.72 2.15
N PRO A 90 2.27 -7.93 2.04
CA PRO A 90 1.61 -9.17 2.42
C PRO A 90 1.17 -9.29 3.88
N VAL A 91 1.87 -8.64 4.81
CA VAL A 91 1.50 -8.70 6.25
C VAL A 91 0.12 -8.08 6.52
N MET A 92 -0.34 -7.17 5.64
CA MET A 92 -1.67 -6.56 5.72
C MET A 92 -2.79 -7.46 5.19
N PHE A 93 -2.49 -8.67 4.70
CA PHE A 93 -3.54 -9.64 4.40
C PHE A 93 -4.23 -10.18 5.65
N CYS A 94 -3.53 -10.21 6.79
CA CYS A 94 -4.08 -10.64 8.08
C CYS A 94 -4.78 -12.00 8.04
N TYR A 95 -4.24 -12.98 7.30
CA TYR A 95 -4.89 -14.30 7.12
C TYR A 95 -5.18 -15.10 8.39
N GLY A 96 -4.54 -14.76 9.52
CA GLY A 96 -4.80 -15.38 10.82
C GLY A 96 -5.82 -14.62 11.70
N ALA A 97 -6.35 -13.49 11.24
CA ALA A 97 -7.34 -12.72 11.97
C ALA A 97 -8.76 -13.27 11.74
N LYS A 98 -9.70 -12.82 12.58
CA LYS A 98 -11.11 -13.16 12.39
C LYS A 98 -11.62 -12.57 11.06
N PRO A 99 -12.56 -13.24 10.36
CA PRO A 99 -13.06 -12.76 9.07
C PRO A 99 -13.59 -11.33 9.10
N GLU A 100 -14.38 -10.98 10.12
CA GLU A 100 -14.99 -9.66 10.31
C GLU A 100 -13.95 -8.54 10.49
N ASP A 101 -12.88 -8.82 11.25
CA ASP A 101 -11.79 -7.87 11.47
C ASP A 101 -10.93 -7.73 10.21
N THR A 102 -10.72 -8.85 9.51
CA THR A 102 -9.99 -8.87 8.23
C THR A 102 -10.73 -8.02 7.19
N GLU A 103 -12.06 -8.04 7.18
CA GLU A 103 -12.87 -7.21 6.28
C GLU A 103 -12.64 -5.71 6.55
N ILE A 104 -12.61 -5.31 7.83
CA ILE A 104 -12.31 -3.93 8.25
C ILE A 104 -10.92 -3.50 7.79
N VAL A 105 -9.89 -4.33 8.05
CA VAL A 105 -8.52 -4.05 7.60
C VAL A 105 -8.46 -3.96 6.07
N SER A 106 -9.25 -4.77 5.37
CA SER A 106 -9.25 -4.80 3.91
C SER A 106 -9.84 -3.57 3.27
N ARG A 107 -10.98 -3.09 3.78
CA ARG A 107 -11.53 -1.81 3.35
C ARG A 107 -10.52 -0.69 3.59
N PHE A 108 -9.97 -0.62 4.80
CA PHE A 108 -8.96 0.39 5.15
C PHE A 108 -7.77 0.42 4.18
N VAL A 109 -7.17 -0.74 3.91
CA VAL A 109 -6.00 -0.84 3.02
C VAL A 109 -6.35 -0.51 1.56
N ASN A 110 -7.50 -0.95 1.07
CA ASN A 110 -7.91 -0.66 -0.31
C ASN A 110 -8.24 0.83 -0.49
N ASP A 111 -8.92 1.44 0.48
CA ASP A 111 -9.24 2.88 0.45
C ASP A 111 -7.97 3.73 0.46
N ASP A 112 -6.98 3.38 1.29
CA ASP A 112 -5.68 4.05 1.34
C ASP A 112 -4.90 3.87 0.03
N LEU A 113 -4.80 2.63 -0.49
CA LEU A 113 -4.15 2.32 -1.77
C LEU A 113 -4.77 3.12 -2.92
N LEU A 114 -6.10 3.16 -3.00
CA LEU A 114 -6.81 3.91 -4.02
C LEU A 114 -6.52 5.41 -3.90
N ALA A 115 -6.56 5.96 -2.69
CA ALA A 115 -6.26 7.36 -2.44
C ALA A 115 -4.82 7.74 -2.84
N GLU A 116 -3.84 6.87 -2.58
CA GLU A 116 -2.45 7.09 -3.01
C GLU A 116 -2.30 7.01 -4.53
N CYS A 117 -2.90 6.01 -5.18
CA CYS A 117 -2.88 5.91 -6.65
C CYS A 117 -3.53 7.11 -7.32
N GLN A 118 -4.59 7.69 -6.75
CA GLN A 118 -5.28 8.88 -7.28
C GLN A 118 -4.42 10.15 -7.27
N LYS A 119 -3.29 10.20 -6.54
CA LYS A 119 -2.35 11.33 -6.59
C LYS A 119 -1.59 11.38 -7.92
N HIS A 120 -1.38 10.23 -8.55
CA HIS A 120 -0.75 10.08 -9.86
C HIS A 120 -1.49 9.00 -10.67
N PRO A 121 -2.75 9.25 -11.08
CA PRO A 121 -3.62 8.23 -11.67
C PRO A 121 -3.16 7.81 -13.06
N ASP A 122 -2.26 8.58 -13.67
CA ASP A 122 -1.49 8.17 -14.82
C ASP A 122 -0.40 7.17 -14.37
N ARG A 123 0.46 7.52 -13.42
CA ARG A 123 1.62 6.67 -13.09
C ARG A 123 1.29 5.40 -12.28
N LEU A 124 0.20 5.39 -11.52
CA LEU A 124 -0.06 4.38 -10.50
C LEU A 124 -1.43 3.71 -10.69
N VAL A 125 -1.43 2.37 -10.68
CA VAL A 125 -2.63 1.55 -10.82
C VAL A 125 -2.81 0.69 -9.57
N PRO A 126 -3.97 0.74 -8.88
CA PRO A 126 -4.18 -0.08 -7.70
C PRO A 126 -4.54 -1.53 -8.08
N LEU A 127 -3.94 -2.49 -7.38
CA LEU A 127 -4.34 -3.89 -7.31
C LEU A 127 -4.87 -4.16 -5.89
N GLU A 128 -6.17 -3.99 -5.74
CA GLU A 128 -6.86 -4.14 -4.46
C GLU A 128 -6.86 -5.59 -3.98
N LYS A 129 -6.84 -5.78 -2.67
CA LYS A 129 -7.13 -7.09 -2.09
C LYS A 129 -8.64 -7.27 -1.98
N THR A 130 -9.21 -8.25 -2.66
CA THR A 130 -10.65 -8.46 -2.62
C THR A 130 -11.05 -9.15 -1.31
N MET A 131 -11.91 -8.49 -0.53
CA MET A 131 -12.72 -9.10 0.55
C MET A 131 -14.20 -8.82 0.32
N LYS A 132 -14.63 -8.79 -0.95
CA LYS A 132 -16.03 -9.05 -1.28
C LYS A 132 -16.20 -10.56 -1.24
N TYR A 133 -17.02 -11.04 -0.31
CA TYR A 133 -17.58 -12.39 -0.34
C TYR A 133 -17.84 -12.80 -1.79
N ILE A 134 -17.02 -13.71 -2.33
CA ILE A 134 -17.44 -14.59 -3.42
C ILE A 134 -18.34 -15.62 -2.76
N VAL A 135 -19.50 -15.16 -2.29
CA VAL A 135 -20.65 -15.98 -1.92
C VAL A 135 -21.87 -15.10 -2.20
N GLY A 136 -22.37 -15.21 -3.43
CA GLY A 136 -23.78 -14.98 -3.70
C GLY A 136 -24.58 -16.20 -3.31
#